data_AF-A0A534KTF3-F1
#
_entry.id   AF-A0A534KTF3-F1
#
_cell.length_a   1.000
_cell.length_b   1.000
_cell.length_c   1.000
_cell.angle_alpha   90.00
_cell.angle_beta   90.00
_cell.angle_gamma   90.00
#
_symmetry.space_group_name_H-M   'P 1'
#
loop_
_entity.id
_entity.type
_entity.pdbx_description
1 polymer ?
#
loop_
_entity_poly.entity_id
_entity_poly.type
_entity_poly.pdbx_seq_one_letter_code
_entity_poly.pdbx_strand_id
1 'polypeptide(L)'
;MAVESRTNASLFDSGTLTGATWSHTFTQAGTYPCYCTFHPMMGGTIIVRGKGPRPPNDGGNYIPPSGVALPMKYRFYYTGIRVRNLNRSLAFYTKAIGMKVVNQGTMRHGGKYVQLVGAGSRQKLELNWYPAGSRFHSPYRKGEEMDHLAFVLADVRKAYRELIRKGAKPAVPPEDSEGTEVYLKDPDGIWIELLQ
;
A
#
# COMPACT_ATOMS: atom_id res chain seq x y z
N MET A 1 -12.70 -23.14 -27.58
CA MET A 1 -13.05 -22.94 -26.15
C MET A 1 -14.35 -22.13 -26.11
N ALA A 2 -15.36 -22.55 -25.36
CA ALA A 2 -16.61 -21.82 -25.17
C ALA A 2 -16.67 -21.24 -23.76
N VAL A 3 -17.19 -20.03 -23.57
CA VAL A 3 -17.30 -19.35 -22.26
C VAL A 3 -18.72 -18.79 -22.10
N GLU A 4 -19.45 -19.22 -21.07
CA GLU A 4 -20.89 -18.89 -20.88
C GLU A 4 -21.19 -18.41 -19.43
N SER A 5 -22.30 -17.67 -19.24
CA SER A 5 -22.79 -17.19 -17.93
C SER A 5 -23.90 -18.07 -17.35
N ARG A 6 -23.88 -18.38 -16.04
CA ARG A 6 -24.85 -19.28 -15.37
C ARG A 6 -26.21 -18.66 -14.98
N THR A 7 -26.48 -17.41 -15.30
CA THR A 7 -27.76 -16.76 -14.96
C THR A 7 -28.67 -16.70 -16.18
N ASN A 8 -29.92 -17.19 -16.03
CA ASN A 8 -30.95 -17.26 -17.09
C ASN A 8 -31.45 -15.91 -17.63
N ALA A 9 -30.74 -14.82 -17.33
CA ALA A 9 -30.83 -13.55 -18.03
C ALA A 9 -29.42 -13.29 -18.61
N SER A 10 -29.30 -13.59 -19.90
CA SER A 10 -28.11 -13.59 -20.75
C SER A 10 -27.16 -12.42 -20.51
N LEU A 11 -25.86 -12.69 -20.30
CA LEU A 11 -24.86 -11.62 -20.26
C LEU A 11 -23.60 -11.80 -21.13
N PHE A 12 -23.19 -13.01 -21.55
CA PHE A 12 -22.28 -13.23 -22.70
C PHE A 12 -22.05 -14.73 -22.99
N ASP A 13 -21.84 -15.08 -24.27
CA ASP A 13 -21.40 -16.41 -24.71
C ASP A 13 -20.50 -16.29 -25.96
N SER A 14 -19.34 -16.94 -25.93
CA SER A 14 -18.42 -16.98 -27.08
C SER A 14 -18.80 -18.01 -28.14
N GLY A 15 -19.67 -18.98 -27.80
CA GLY A 15 -19.91 -20.18 -28.58
C GLY A 15 -18.64 -21.05 -28.71
N THR A 16 -18.71 -22.07 -29.57
CA THR A 16 -17.56 -22.94 -29.86
C THR A 16 -16.62 -22.29 -30.89
N LEU A 17 -15.46 -21.84 -30.42
CA LEU A 17 -14.42 -21.26 -31.28
C LEU A 17 -13.42 -22.33 -31.77
N THR A 18 -13.16 -22.34 -33.09
CA THR A 18 -12.13 -23.17 -33.76
C THR A 18 -11.12 -22.25 -34.45
N GLY A 19 -9.95 -22.04 -33.84
CA GLY A 19 -8.89 -21.17 -34.40
C GLY A 19 -9.22 -19.68 -34.48
N ALA A 20 -10.39 -19.26 -34.00
CA ALA A 20 -10.84 -17.87 -33.98
C ALA A 20 -10.69 -17.24 -32.59
N THR A 21 -10.62 -15.91 -32.55
CA THR A 21 -10.71 -15.11 -31.32
C THR A 21 -12.08 -14.44 -31.25
N TRP A 22 -12.58 -14.22 -30.04
CA TRP A 22 -13.84 -13.55 -29.77
C TRP A 22 -13.65 -12.52 -28.66
N SER A 23 -14.45 -11.46 -28.69
CA SER A 23 -14.39 -10.38 -27.70
C SER A 23 -15.78 -9.96 -27.26
N HIS A 24 -15.89 -9.50 -26.01
CA HIS A 24 -17.11 -8.97 -25.44
C HIS A 24 -16.80 -7.75 -24.58
N THR A 25 -17.67 -6.74 -24.65
CA THR A 25 -17.57 -5.51 -23.85
C THR A 25 -18.69 -5.46 -22.83
N PHE A 26 -18.31 -5.45 -21.57
CA PHE A 26 -19.25 -5.32 -20.47
C PHE A 26 -19.68 -3.85 -20.30
N THR A 27 -20.98 -3.61 -20.32
CA THR A 27 -21.56 -2.26 -20.19
C THR A 27 -21.96 -1.90 -18.77
N GLN A 28 -21.94 -2.88 -17.85
CA GLN A 28 -22.32 -2.71 -16.45
C GLN A 28 -21.20 -3.20 -15.53
N ALA A 29 -21.07 -2.53 -14.39
CA ALA A 29 -20.21 -3.02 -13.32
C ALA A 29 -20.87 -4.23 -12.65
N GLY A 30 -20.10 -5.27 -12.36
CA GLY A 30 -20.62 -6.51 -11.82
C GLY A 30 -19.59 -7.61 -11.71
N THR A 31 -20.00 -8.71 -11.11
CA THR A 31 -19.22 -9.94 -11.00
C THR A 31 -19.92 -11.01 -11.83
N TYR A 32 -19.23 -11.52 -12.84
CA TYR A 32 -19.79 -12.44 -13.82
C TYR A 32 -19.06 -13.78 -13.75
N PRO A 33 -19.75 -14.89 -13.39
CA PRO A 33 -19.14 -16.21 -13.45
C PRO A 33 -18.90 -16.60 -14.91
N CYS A 34 -17.78 -17.26 -15.18
CA CYS A 34 -17.46 -17.81 -16.49
C CYS A 34 -17.01 -19.27 -16.35
N TYR A 35 -17.36 -20.11 -17.33
CA TYR A 35 -16.95 -21.52 -17.33
C TYR A 35 -16.78 -22.03 -18.75
N CYS A 36 -16.03 -23.12 -18.91
CA CYS A 36 -15.89 -23.80 -20.19
C CYS A 36 -16.88 -24.96 -20.34
N THR A 37 -17.69 -24.94 -21.39
CA THR A 37 -18.68 -25.99 -21.67
C THR A 37 -18.03 -27.35 -21.92
N PHE A 38 -16.88 -27.39 -22.58
CA PHE A 38 -16.16 -28.64 -22.87
C PHE A 38 -15.31 -29.15 -21.70
N HIS A 39 -15.02 -28.28 -20.73
CA HIS A 39 -14.16 -28.60 -19.61
C HIS A 39 -14.81 -28.09 -18.31
N PRO A 40 -15.72 -28.87 -17.70
CA PRO A 40 -16.55 -28.42 -16.58
C PRO A 40 -15.78 -27.96 -15.34
N MET A 41 -14.50 -28.37 -15.20
CA MET A 41 -13.62 -27.94 -14.12
C MET A 41 -12.92 -26.60 -14.39
N MET A 42 -12.94 -26.11 -15.63
CA MET A 42 -12.39 -24.80 -15.96
C MET A 42 -13.47 -23.73 -15.76
N GLY A 43 -13.47 -23.15 -14.56
CA GLY A 43 -14.31 -22.03 -14.16
C GLY A 43 -13.48 -20.86 -13.66
N GLY A 44 -14.05 -19.66 -13.78
CA GLY A 44 -13.46 -18.41 -13.30
C GLY A 44 -14.51 -17.37 -13.01
N THR A 45 -14.06 -16.16 -12.68
CA THR A 45 -14.94 -15.03 -12.43
C THR A 45 -14.34 -13.78 -13.05
N ILE A 46 -15.13 -13.08 -13.85
CA ILE A 46 -14.79 -11.79 -14.42
C ILE A 46 -15.38 -10.70 -13.53
N ILE A 47 -14.55 -9.77 -13.06
CA ILE A 47 -14.99 -8.63 -12.25
C ILE A 47 -14.86 -7.37 -13.09
N VAL A 48 -16.00 -6.75 -13.40
CA VAL A 48 -16.05 -5.50 -14.15
C VAL A 48 -16.37 -4.37 -13.19
N ARG A 49 -15.50 -3.36 -13.16
CA ARG A 49 -15.66 -2.18 -12.33
C ARG A 49 -16.09 -1.01 -13.21
N GLY A 50 -17.03 -0.20 -12.73
CA GLY A 50 -17.46 1.01 -13.44
C GLY A 50 -16.32 2.01 -13.62
N LYS A 51 -16.46 2.92 -14.58
CA LYS A 51 -15.49 3.99 -14.89
C LYS A 51 -15.54 5.09 -13.82
N GLY A 52 -15.15 4.76 -12.59
CA GLY A 52 -14.81 5.71 -11.54
C GLY A 52 -13.30 5.73 -11.30
N PRO A 53 -12.74 6.76 -10.63
CA PRO A 53 -11.33 6.75 -10.26
C PRO A 53 -11.03 5.46 -9.51
N ARG A 54 -10.01 4.73 -9.96
CA ARG A 54 -9.57 3.48 -9.32
C ARG A 54 -9.40 3.77 -7.83
N PRO A 55 -10.21 3.17 -6.93
CA PRO A 55 -9.85 3.22 -5.53
C PRO A 55 -8.46 2.57 -5.44
N PRO A 56 -7.50 3.16 -4.72
CA PRO A 56 -6.30 2.42 -4.31
C PRO A 56 -6.76 1.06 -3.77
N ASN A 57 -5.98 0.00 -3.90
CA ASN A 57 -6.34 -1.29 -3.29
C ASN A 57 -6.35 -1.15 -1.75
N ASP A 58 -7.42 -0.59 -1.19
CA ASP A 58 -7.65 -0.26 0.22
C ASP A 58 -8.91 -0.95 0.78
N GLY A 59 -9.34 -2.06 0.15
CA GLY A 59 -10.30 -3.00 0.73
C GLY A 59 -11.78 -2.64 0.52
N GLY A 60 -12.20 -2.45 -0.73
CA GLY A 60 -13.63 -2.44 -1.06
C GLY A 60 -14.35 -3.74 -0.65
N ASN A 61 -15.65 -3.65 -0.35
CA ASN A 61 -16.51 -4.73 0.19
C ASN A 61 -16.24 -6.10 -0.43
N TYR A 62 -15.51 -6.95 0.30
CA TYR A 62 -15.39 -8.37 0.03
C TYR A 62 -16.70 -9.05 0.44
N ILE A 63 -17.42 -9.63 -0.53
CA ILE A 63 -18.56 -10.53 -0.29
C ILE A 63 -18.03 -11.95 -0.47
N PRO A 64 -17.70 -12.68 0.61
CA PRO A 64 -17.24 -14.05 0.48
C PRO A 64 -18.36 -15.00 0.06
N PRO A 65 -18.00 -16.16 -0.52
CA PRO A 65 -18.93 -17.26 -0.74
C PRO A 65 -19.59 -17.71 0.57
N SER A 66 -20.87 -18.04 0.52
CA SER A 66 -21.62 -18.58 1.65
C SER A 66 -20.98 -19.88 2.17
N GLY A 67 -20.70 -19.93 3.47
CA GLY A 67 -20.14 -21.11 4.16
C GLY A 67 -18.70 -20.94 4.65
N VAL A 68 -18.02 -19.84 4.32
CA VAL A 68 -16.72 -19.49 4.91
C VAL A 68 -16.98 -18.49 6.05
N ALA A 69 -16.49 -18.78 7.26
CA ALA A 69 -16.52 -17.81 8.35
C ALA A 69 -15.89 -16.49 7.87
N LEU A 70 -16.64 -15.39 7.97
CA LEU A 70 -16.11 -14.07 7.61
C LEU A 70 -14.86 -13.83 8.46
N PRO A 71 -13.69 -13.54 7.86
CA PRO A 71 -12.61 -12.98 8.66
C PRO A 71 -13.14 -11.75 9.39
N MET A 72 -12.65 -11.50 10.61
CA MET A 72 -13.09 -10.35 11.40
C MET A 72 -13.14 -9.09 10.55
N LYS A 73 -14.20 -8.28 10.69
CA LYS A 73 -14.26 -6.98 10.01
C LYS A 73 -13.20 -6.06 10.61
N TYR A 74 -12.11 -5.81 9.89
CA TYR A 74 -11.04 -4.90 10.31
C TYR A 74 -10.68 -3.91 9.20
N ARG A 75 -10.06 -2.79 9.61
CA ARG A 75 -9.41 -1.83 8.70
C ARG A 75 -8.00 -1.56 9.21
N PHE A 76 -6.99 -1.86 8.39
CA PHE A 76 -5.63 -1.45 8.69
C PHE A 76 -5.52 0.06 8.48
N TYR A 77 -5.41 0.82 9.57
CA TYR A 77 -5.74 2.25 9.57
C TYR A 77 -4.52 3.16 9.42
N TYR A 78 -3.40 2.84 10.08
CA TYR A 78 -2.14 3.55 9.96
C TYR A 78 -0.99 2.68 10.45
N THR A 79 0.22 3.07 10.07
CA THR A 79 1.47 2.50 10.55
C THR A 79 2.15 3.49 11.48
N GLY A 80 2.48 3.06 12.70
CA GLY A 80 3.17 3.89 13.69
C GLY A 80 4.65 3.54 13.82
N ILE A 81 5.51 4.55 13.87
CA ILE A 81 6.95 4.41 14.18
C ILE A 81 7.31 5.28 15.38
N ARG A 82 8.32 4.86 16.14
CA ARG A 82 8.85 5.66 17.24
C ARG A 82 9.92 6.62 16.71
N VAL A 83 9.92 7.85 17.22
CA VAL A 83 10.95 8.84 16.89
C VAL A 83 11.63 9.36 18.15
N ARG A 84 12.94 9.54 18.10
CA ARG A 84 13.71 10.03 19.26
C ARG A 84 13.64 11.54 19.40
N ASN A 85 13.49 12.24 18.27
CA ASN A 85 13.36 13.69 18.22
C ASN A 85 12.28 14.08 17.20
N LEU A 86 11.11 14.48 17.70
CA LEU A 86 9.94 14.76 16.86
C LEU A 86 10.22 15.86 15.82
N ASN A 87 10.92 16.93 16.20
CA ASN A 87 11.20 18.05 15.29
C ASN A 87 12.14 17.63 14.14
N ARG A 88 13.17 16.83 14.45
CA ARG A 88 14.09 16.29 13.45
C ARG A 88 13.36 15.38 12.46
N SER A 89 12.53 14.46 12.96
CA SER A 89 11.79 13.53 12.11
C SER A 89 10.71 14.25 11.30
N LEU A 90 10.02 15.23 11.87
CA LEU A 90 9.09 16.09 11.11
C LEU A 90 9.81 16.84 9.99
N ALA A 91 10.97 17.44 10.24
CA ALA A 91 11.75 18.10 9.19
C ALA A 91 12.11 17.14 8.06
N PHE A 92 12.49 15.91 8.38
CA PHE A 92 12.78 14.87 7.39
C PHE A 92 11.54 14.51 6.56
N TYR A 93 10.46 14.03 7.19
CA TYR A 93 9.29 13.56 6.45
C TYR A 93 8.52 14.69 5.73
N THR A 94 8.51 15.91 6.27
CA THR A 94 7.79 17.03 5.64
C THR A 94 8.64 17.83 4.67
N LYS A 95 9.89 18.18 4.99
CA LYS A 95 10.73 19.04 4.15
C LYS A 95 11.63 18.26 3.19
N ALA A 96 12.09 17.08 3.58
CA ALA A 96 12.91 16.24 2.73
C ALA A 96 12.07 15.37 1.79
N ILE A 97 11.08 14.67 2.32
CA ILE A 97 10.20 13.78 1.53
C ILE A 97 8.98 14.52 0.95
N GLY A 98 8.45 15.53 1.63
CA GLY A 98 7.28 16.29 1.15
C GLY A 98 5.93 15.79 1.67
N MET A 99 5.89 14.98 2.73
CA MET A 99 4.63 14.55 3.35
C MET A 99 3.95 15.71 4.08
N LYS A 100 2.63 15.61 4.24
CA LYS A 100 1.80 16.61 4.91
C LYS A 100 1.26 16.10 6.23
N VAL A 101 1.27 16.95 7.26
CA VAL A 101 0.61 16.67 8.54
C VAL A 101 -0.90 16.69 8.34
N VAL A 102 -1.58 15.64 8.80
CA VAL A 102 -3.04 15.49 8.71
C VAL A 102 -3.73 15.35 10.07
N ASN A 103 -2.97 15.01 11.12
CA ASN A 103 -3.47 14.91 12.49
C ASN A 103 -2.28 14.99 13.46
N GLN A 104 -2.49 15.53 14.65
CA GLN A 104 -1.49 15.56 15.71
C GLN A 104 -2.14 15.73 17.08
N GLY A 105 -1.47 15.32 18.14
CA GLY A 105 -1.99 15.48 19.49
C GLY A 105 -1.03 15.03 20.58
N THR A 106 -1.50 15.17 21.82
CA THR A 106 -0.79 14.72 23.03
C THR A 106 -1.55 13.55 23.67
N MET A 107 -0.85 12.46 23.94
CA MET A 107 -1.37 11.27 24.60
C MET A 107 -1.49 11.48 26.11
N ARG A 108 -2.31 10.69 26.79
CA ARG A 108 -2.56 10.80 28.25
C ARG A 108 -1.29 10.77 29.11
N HIS A 109 -0.24 10.08 28.67
CA HIS A 109 1.05 9.97 29.37
C HIS A 109 2.09 11.01 28.87
N GLY A 110 1.66 12.10 28.24
CA GLY A 110 2.52 13.19 27.76
C GLY A 110 3.29 12.92 26.46
N GLY A 111 3.13 11.75 25.84
CA GLY A 111 3.67 11.47 24.51
C GLY A 111 3.00 12.33 23.44
N LYS A 112 3.67 12.54 22.31
CA LYS A 112 3.13 13.28 21.16
C LYS A 112 3.03 12.35 19.96
N TYR A 113 1.95 12.47 19.21
CA TYR A 113 1.79 11.81 17.92
C TYR A 113 1.59 12.83 16.80
N VAL A 114 2.09 12.51 15.61
CA VAL A 114 1.80 13.26 14.38
C VAL A 114 1.58 12.29 13.24
N GLN A 115 0.43 12.36 12.57
CA GLN A 115 0.11 11.57 11.39
C GLN A 115 0.41 12.37 10.13
N LEU A 116 1.09 11.71 9.19
CA LEU A 116 1.58 12.27 7.94
C LEU A 116 1.03 11.45 6.76
N VAL A 117 0.79 12.13 5.64
CA VAL A 117 0.35 11.51 4.38
C VAL A 117 1.22 12.00 3.23
N GLY A 118 1.64 11.07 2.36
CA GLY A 118 2.36 11.37 1.12
C GLY A 118 1.41 11.80 0.00
N ALA A 119 1.92 12.55 -0.98
CA ALA A 119 1.13 12.96 -2.14
C ALA A 119 0.54 11.74 -2.87
N GLY A 120 -0.77 11.76 -3.13
CA GLY A 120 -1.47 10.66 -3.82
C GLY A 120 -1.68 9.38 -3.00
N SER A 121 -1.26 9.33 -1.74
CA SER A 121 -1.47 8.18 -0.86
C SER A 121 -2.58 8.44 0.16
N ARG A 122 -3.26 7.36 0.58
CA ARG A 122 -4.15 7.35 1.75
C ARG A 122 -3.49 6.71 2.98
N GLN A 123 -2.33 6.08 2.81
CA GLN A 123 -1.59 5.47 3.91
C GLN A 123 -1.07 6.57 4.84
N LYS A 124 -1.30 6.37 6.13
CA LYS A 124 -0.86 7.29 7.17
C LYS A 124 0.35 6.71 7.89
N LEU A 125 1.40 7.51 7.97
CA LEU A 125 2.54 7.28 8.85
C LEU A 125 2.34 8.08 10.13
N GLU A 126 2.34 7.43 11.29
CA GLU A 126 2.25 8.09 12.60
C GLU A 126 3.62 8.11 13.28
N LEU A 127 4.14 9.31 13.52
CA LEU A 127 5.34 9.52 14.31
C LEU A 127 4.96 9.59 15.79
N ASN A 128 5.54 8.72 16.61
CA ASN A 128 5.27 8.66 18.04
C ASN A 128 6.51 9.03 18.85
N TRP A 129 6.43 10.14 19.58
CA TRP A 129 7.47 10.62 20.49
C TRP A 129 7.04 10.46 21.94
N TYR A 130 7.94 9.96 22.79
CA TYR A 130 7.66 9.74 24.21
C TYR A 130 8.67 10.52 25.08
N PRO A 131 8.22 11.30 26.07
CA PRO A 131 9.11 12.01 26.97
C PRO A 131 9.85 11.05 27.90
N ALA A 132 11.03 11.45 28.37
CA ALA A 132 11.75 10.74 29.42
C ALA A 132 10.85 10.54 30.66
N GLY A 133 10.94 9.36 31.28
CA GLY A 133 10.08 8.98 32.41
C GLY A 133 8.71 8.41 32.02
N SER A 134 8.29 8.49 30.74
CA SER A 134 7.14 7.74 30.26
C SER A 134 7.42 6.23 30.30
N ARG A 135 6.43 5.41 30.69
CA ARG A 135 6.54 3.94 30.58
C ARG A 135 6.79 3.43 29.16
N PHE A 136 6.53 4.27 28.15
CA PHE A 136 6.79 3.98 26.73
C PHE A 136 8.14 4.50 26.22
N HIS A 137 8.88 5.21 27.08
CA HIS A 137 10.23 5.66 26.80
C HIS A 137 11.23 4.54 27.13
N SER A 138 11.35 3.56 26.24
CA SER A 138 12.39 2.52 26.29
C SER A 138 13.61 2.89 25.43
N PRO A 139 14.80 2.36 25.75
CA PRO A 139 15.98 2.52 24.91
C PRO A 139 15.68 2.13 23.46
N TYR A 140 16.13 2.95 22.51
CA TYR A 140 15.94 2.68 21.09
C TYR A 140 16.90 1.57 20.66
N ARG A 141 16.37 0.40 20.26
CA ARG A 141 17.17 -0.74 19.80
C ARG A 141 17.03 -0.87 18.30
N LYS A 142 18.17 -0.72 17.60
CA LYS A 142 18.26 -0.93 16.16
C LYS A 142 17.94 -2.39 15.86
N GLY A 143 16.88 -2.64 15.08
CA GLY A 143 16.38 -3.99 14.78
C GLY A 143 15.09 -4.40 15.50
N GLU A 144 14.56 -3.58 16.41
CA GLU A 144 13.18 -3.72 16.93
C GLU A 144 12.18 -2.83 16.17
N GLU A 145 12.53 -2.47 14.94
CA GLU A 145 11.82 -1.53 14.09
C GLU A 145 11.07 -2.30 12.99
N MET A 146 10.05 -1.68 12.39
CA MET A 146 9.44 -2.17 11.14
C MET A 146 10.55 -2.43 10.10
N ASP A 147 10.44 -3.50 9.30
CA ASP A 147 11.46 -3.88 8.30
C ASP A 147 11.89 -2.68 7.43
N HIS A 148 10.96 -2.09 6.67
CA HIS A 148 11.17 -0.85 5.95
C HIS A 148 9.86 -0.11 5.63
N LEU A 149 9.98 1.16 5.22
CA LEU A 149 8.90 1.94 4.61
C LEU A 149 9.25 2.22 3.14
N ALA A 150 8.35 1.95 2.22
CA ALA A 150 8.61 2.13 0.79
C ALA A 150 7.95 3.40 0.21
N PHE A 151 8.68 4.07 -0.67
CA PHE A 151 8.21 5.25 -1.42
C PHE A 151 8.48 5.06 -2.90
N VAL A 152 7.42 5.21 -3.72
CA VAL A 152 7.54 5.23 -5.18
C VAL A 152 7.85 6.64 -5.65
N LEU A 153 8.85 6.78 -6.50
CA LEU A 153 9.46 8.04 -6.90
C LEU A 153 9.67 8.06 -8.41
N ALA A 154 9.55 9.24 -9.02
CA ALA A 154 9.77 9.38 -10.45
C ALA A 154 11.24 9.19 -10.88
N ASP A 155 12.19 9.47 -9.98
CA ASP A 155 13.63 9.34 -10.22
C ASP A 155 14.34 8.98 -8.91
N VAL A 156 14.63 7.69 -8.73
CA VAL A 156 15.24 7.15 -7.50
C VAL A 156 16.66 7.68 -7.28
N ARG A 157 17.47 7.78 -8.34
CA ARG A 157 18.86 8.28 -8.23
C ARG A 157 18.90 9.73 -7.78
N LYS A 158 18.05 10.58 -8.34
CA LYS A 158 17.94 11.99 -7.94
C LYS A 158 17.42 12.12 -6.51
N ALA A 159 16.35 11.40 -6.18
CA ALA A 159 15.76 11.44 -4.85
C ALA A 159 16.74 10.95 -3.77
N TYR A 160 17.47 9.86 -4.02
CA TYR A 160 18.49 9.35 -3.12
C TYR A 160 19.52 10.44 -2.78
N ARG A 161 20.15 11.04 -3.80
CA ARG A 161 21.13 12.12 -3.60
C ARG A 161 20.56 13.32 -2.84
N GLU A 162 19.32 13.70 -3.14
CA GLU A 162 18.66 14.82 -2.46
C GLU A 162 18.36 14.52 -0.99
N LEU A 163 17.84 13.33 -0.69
CA LEU A 163 17.50 12.92 0.67
C LEU A 163 18.75 12.78 1.54
N ILE A 164 19.87 12.28 1.01
CA ILE A 164 21.17 12.26 1.71
C ILE A 164 21.62 13.67 2.08
N ARG A 165 21.57 14.63 1.14
CA ARG A 165 21.90 16.04 1.44
C ARG A 165 20.98 16.67 2.50
N LYS A 166 19.74 16.16 2.62
CA LYS A 166 18.74 16.62 3.59
C LYS A 166 18.74 15.82 4.90
N GLY A 167 19.76 15.00 5.14
CA GLY A 167 19.99 14.35 6.43
C GLY A 167 19.54 12.90 6.54
N ALA A 168 19.16 12.25 5.43
CA ALA A 168 19.11 10.78 5.39
C ALA A 168 20.52 10.20 5.56
N LYS A 169 20.58 8.96 6.07
CA LYS A 169 21.84 8.20 6.12
C LYS A 169 21.85 7.18 4.99
N PRO A 170 22.98 6.98 4.28
CA PRO A 170 23.04 5.99 3.22
C PRO A 170 22.88 4.56 3.78
N ALA A 171 22.31 3.66 2.98
CA ALA A 171 22.26 2.22 3.29
C ALA A 171 22.63 1.36 2.07
N VAL A 172 21.78 1.29 1.05
CA VAL A 172 22.06 0.62 -0.23
C VAL A 172 21.88 1.65 -1.35
N PRO A 173 22.97 2.19 -1.90
CA PRO A 173 22.88 3.22 -2.93
C PRO A 173 22.45 2.62 -4.28
N PRO A 174 21.86 3.43 -5.18
CA PRO A 174 21.41 2.98 -6.51
C PRO A 174 22.56 2.59 -7.46
N GLU A 175 23.80 2.88 -7.11
CA GLU A 175 24.99 2.39 -7.81
C GLU A 175 25.27 0.91 -7.50
N ASP A 176 24.88 0.45 -6.32
CA ASP A 176 25.10 -0.92 -5.84
C ASP A 176 23.88 -1.83 -6.10
N SER A 177 22.89 -1.32 -6.85
CA SER A 177 21.60 -1.95 -7.03
C SER A 177 21.23 -1.92 -8.53
N GLU A 178 20.91 -3.08 -9.11
CA GLU A 178 20.55 -3.23 -10.54
C GLU A 178 19.11 -2.72 -10.83
N GLY A 179 18.70 -1.60 -10.22
CA GLY A 179 17.37 -1.00 -10.38
C GLY A 179 16.31 -1.50 -9.40
N THR A 180 16.67 -2.40 -8.47
CA THR A 180 15.85 -2.83 -7.33
C THR A 180 16.61 -2.60 -6.02
N GLU A 181 15.95 -2.64 -4.86
CA GLU A 181 16.64 -2.65 -3.55
C GLU A 181 17.47 -1.39 -3.21
N VAL A 182 16.97 -0.19 -3.55
CA VAL A 182 17.62 1.07 -3.14
C VAL A 182 17.11 1.48 -1.77
N TYR A 183 18.01 1.65 -0.80
CA TYR A 183 17.66 1.97 0.58
C TYR A 183 18.46 3.14 1.15
N LEU A 184 17.79 4.00 1.91
CA LEU A 184 18.41 4.92 2.85
C LEU A 184 17.79 4.75 4.23
N LYS A 185 18.29 5.47 5.22
CA LYS A 185 17.74 5.47 6.57
C LYS A 185 17.26 6.85 6.96
N ASP A 186 16.14 6.88 7.66
CA ASP A 186 15.65 8.08 8.32
C ASP A 186 16.60 8.52 9.47
N PRO A 187 16.35 9.68 10.10
CA PRO A 187 17.21 10.18 11.18
C PRO A 187 17.31 9.24 12.40
N ASP A 188 16.32 8.37 12.61
CA ASP A 188 16.26 7.44 13.72
C ASP A 188 16.86 6.06 13.40
N GLY A 189 17.01 5.72 12.12
CA GLY A 189 17.64 4.50 11.63
C GLY A 189 16.69 3.58 10.85
N ILE A 190 15.43 3.96 10.69
CA ILE A 190 14.39 3.21 9.98
C ILE A 190 14.77 3.15 8.51
N TRP A 191 14.69 1.96 7.92
CA TRP A 191 14.97 1.74 6.50
C TRP A 191 13.85 2.31 5.64
N ILE A 192 14.24 3.06 4.62
CA ILE A 192 13.36 3.66 3.63
C ILE A 192 13.77 3.09 2.28
N GLU A 193 12.87 2.31 1.69
CA GLU A 193 13.02 1.77 0.34
C GLU A 193 12.56 2.81 -0.69
N LEU A 194 13.37 2.99 -1.73
CA LEU A 194 13.07 3.86 -2.85
C LEU A 194 12.77 3.01 -4.09
N LEU A 195 11.52 3.07 -4.54
CA LEU A 195 11.03 2.36 -5.71
C LEU A 195 10.84 3.35 -6.87
N GLN A 196 11.05 2.89 -8.11
CA GLN A 196 10.80 3.68 -9.32
C GLN A 196 9.59 3.16 -10.08
#